data_AF-A0AA37Z961-F1
#
_entry.id   AF-A0AA37Z961-F1
#
_cell.length_a   1.000
_cell.length_b   1.000
_cell.length_c   1.000
_cell.angle_alpha   90.00
_cell.angle_beta   90.00
_cell.angle_gamma   90.00
#
_symmetry.space_group_name_H-M   'P 1'
#
loop_
_entity.id
_entity.type
_entity.pdbx_description
1 polymer ?
#
loop_
_entity_poly.entity_id
_entity_poly.type
_entity_poly.pdbx_seq_one_letter_code
_entity_poly.pdbx_strand_id
1 'polypeptide(L)'
;MSAPTSIIGFQTYQPDPEDLCSLCGGNFGKASMIECKNKIHVCLECVGILSEIKKEREMKKRNETVLAIKNVLIASVKVDYGDDPRHSDALFIYDQICAGKIPGLKLE
;
A
#
# COMPACT_ATOMS: atom_id res chain seq x y z
N MET A 1 -32.02 51.66 -32.58
CA MET A 1 -31.04 51.11 -31.62
C MET A 1 -31.81 50.13 -30.74
N SER A 2 -31.69 48.84 -31.01
CA SER A 2 -32.38 47.76 -30.29
C SER A 2 -31.68 47.52 -28.96
N ALA A 3 -32.44 47.50 -27.86
CA ALA A 3 -31.93 47.22 -26.52
C ALA A 3 -31.40 45.76 -26.44
N PRO A 4 -30.32 45.50 -25.69
CA PRO A 4 -29.81 44.15 -25.53
C PRO A 4 -30.80 43.32 -24.69
N THR A 5 -31.36 42.29 -25.30
CA THR A 5 -32.21 41.30 -24.64
C THR A 5 -31.34 40.46 -23.72
N SER A 6 -31.33 40.77 -22.42
CA SER A 6 -30.63 39.96 -21.42
C SER A 6 -31.39 38.65 -21.20
N ILE A 7 -30.86 37.55 -21.74
CA ILE A 7 -31.38 36.20 -21.51
C ILE A 7 -30.86 35.73 -20.15
N ILE A 8 -31.78 35.56 -19.19
CA ILE A 8 -31.50 34.84 -17.94
C ILE A 8 -31.68 33.35 -18.26
N GLY A 9 -30.60 32.58 -18.14
CA GLY A 9 -30.60 31.15 -18.40
C GLY A 9 -29.92 30.38 -17.28
N PHE A 10 -30.28 29.11 -17.11
CA PHE A 10 -29.57 28.22 -16.20
C PHE A 10 -28.18 27.93 -16.74
N GLN A 11 -27.16 28.08 -15.90
CA GLN A 11 -25.81 27.60 -16.18
C GLN A 11 -25.65 26.19 -15.60
N THR A 12 -24.96 25.33 -16.34
CA THR A 12 -24.53 24.03 -15.82
C THR A 12 -23.54 24.28 -14.70
N TYR A 13 -23.81 23.71 -13.52
CA TYR A 13 -22.89 23.79 -12.39
C TYR A 13 -21.52 23.23 -12.74
N GLN A 14 -20.47 23.99 -12.43
CA GLN A 14 -19.08 23.59 -12.54
C GLN A 14 -18.49 23.58 -11.12
N PRO A 15 -18.16 22.41 -10.57
CA PRO A 15 -17.55 22.33 -9.24
C PRO A 15 -16.16 22.95 -9.24
N ASP A 16 -15.78 23.53 -8.11
CA ASP A 16 -14.41 23.99 -7.90
C ASP A 16 -13.46 22.76 -7.94
N PRO A 17 -12.29 22.84 -8.59
CA PRO A 17 -11.30 21.77 -8.54
C PRO A 17 -10.95 21.28 -7.13
N GLU A 18 -11.01 22.14 -6.11
CA GLU A 18 -10.73 21.78 -4.72
C GLU A 18 -11.89 20.99 -4.06
N ASP A 19 -13.08 21.03 -4.65
CA ASP A 19 -14.24 20.25 -4.20
C ASP A 19 -14.27 18.84 -4.80
N LEU A 20 -13.38 18.56 -5.75
CA LEU A 20 -13.27 17.27 -6.43
C LEU A 20 -12.23 16.36 -5.78
N CYS A 21 -12.62 15.12 -5.51
CA CYS A 21 -11.69 14.09 -5.11
C CYS A 21 -10.71 13.81 -6.26
N SER A 22 -9.41 13.93 -5.99
CA SER A 22 -8.34 13.72 -6.97
C SER A 22 -8.22 12.27 -7.46
N LEU A 23 -8.87 11.31 -6.80
CA LEU A 23 -8.83 9.89 -7.17
C LEU A 23 -10.06 9.45 -7.98
N CYS A 24 -11.27 9.74 -7.50
CA CYS A 24 -12.51 9.31 -8.16
C CYS A 24 -13.22 10.42 -8.95
N GLY A 25 -12.81 11.69 -8.81
CA GLY A 25 -13.44 12.83 -9.47
C GLY A 25 -14.81 13.24 -8.92
N GLY A 26 -15.29 12.60 -7.85
CA GLY A 26 -16.56 12.96 -7.21
C GLY A 26 -16.46 14.30 -6.49
N ASN A 27 -17.57 15.05 -6.47
CA ASN A 27 -17.69 16.29 -5.72
C ASN A 27 -18.14 16.00 -4.28
N PHE A 28 -17.28 16.29 -3.31
CA PHE A 28 -17.56 16.09 -1.88
C PHE A 28 -17.45 17.39 -1.06
N GLY A 29 -17.00 18.47 -1.69
CA GLY A 29 -16.63 19.71 -1.03
C GLY A 29 -15.28 19.59 -0.31
N LYS A 30 -14.44 20.63 -0.42
CA LYS A 30 -13.09 20.64 0.17
C LYS A 30 -13.07 20.27 1.66
N ALA A 31 -14.03 20.77 2.43
CA ALA A 31 -14.11 20.55 3.88
C ALA A 31 -14.37 19.08 4.28
N SER A 32 -14.92 18.27 3.37
CA SER A 32 -15.25 16.86 3.62
C SER A 32 -14.17 15.89 3.13
N MET A 33 -13.04 16.42 2.65
CA MET A 33 -11.95 15.63 2.08
C MET A 33 -10.65 15.82 2.86
N ILE A 34 -9.79 14.81 2.81
CA ILE A 34 -8.46 14.86 3.42
C ILE A 34 -7.51 15.51 2.42
N GLU A 35 -6.88 16.60 2.81
CA GLU A 35 -5.79 17.21 2.05
C GLU A 35 -4.47 16.45 2.29
N CYS A 36 -3.91 15.95 1.21
CA CYS A 36 -2.62 15.29 1.14
C CYS A 36 -1.54 16.23 0.58
N LYS A 37 -0.30 15.75 0.51
CA LYS A 37 0.79 16.51 -0.13
C LYS A 37 0.41 16.94 -1.55
N ASN A 38 0.88 18.11 -1.96
CA ASN A 38 0.70 18.67 -3.30
C ASN A 38 -0.76 19.02 -3.68
N LYS A 39 -1.59 19.45 -2.70
CA LYS A 39 -3.01 19.83 -2.92
C LYS A 39 -3.86 18.69 -3.50
N ILE A 40 -3.55 17.46 -3.13
CA ILE A 40 -4.36 16.28 -3.49
C ILE A 40 -5.47 16.17 -2.45
N HIS A 41 -6.73 16.29 -2.85
CA HIS A 41 -7.89 16.14 -1.97
C HIS A 41 -8.50 14.76 -2.18
N VAL A 42 -8.65 13.98 -1.11
CA VAL A 42 -9.15 12.60 -1.19
C VAL A 42 -10.40 12.42 -0.33
N CYS A 43 -11.48 11.91 -0.93
CA CYS A 43 -12.69 11.58 -0.19
C CYS A 43 -12.49 10.37 0.74
N LEU A 44 -13.30 10.29 1.80
CA LEU A 44 -13.18 9.23 2.82
C LEU A 44 -13.36 7.82 2.25
N GLU A 45 -14.19 7.65 1.22
CA GLU A 45 -14.37 6.35 0.54
C GLU A 45 -13.07 5.90 -0.15
N CYS A 46 -12.43 6.79 -0.91
CA CYS A 46 -11.15 6.49 -1.53
C CYS A 46 -10.06 6.21 -0.49
N VAL A 47 -10.06 6.90 0.66
CA VAL A 47 -9.16 6.58 1.77
C VAL A 47 -9.42 5.18 2.34
N GLY A 48 -10.69 4.78 2.46
CA GLY A 48 -11.08 3.42 2.83
C GLY A 48 -10.47 2.38 1.89
N ILE A 49 -10.67 2.55 0.58
CA ILE A 49 -10.14 1.67 -0.46
C ILE A 49 -8.60 1.61 -0.41
N LEU A 50 -7.92 2.77 -0.30
CA LEU A 50 -6.46 2.81 -0.18
C LEU A 50 -5.96 2.07 1.06
N SER A 51 -6.72 2.12 2.16
CA SER A 51 -6.38 1.42 3.41
C SER A 51 -6.50 -0.09 3.24
N GLU A 52 -7.49 -0.58 2.50
CA GLU A 52 -7.64 -2.00 2.17
C GLU A 52 -6.50 -2.47 1.25
N ILE A 53 -6.19 -1.71 0.19
CA ILE A 53 -5.06 -2.01 -0.71
C ILE A 53 -3.74 -2.08 0.08
N LYS A 54 -3.53 -1.16 1.03
CA LYS A 54 -2.35 -1.19 1.91
C LYS A 54 -2.31 -2.47 2.73
N LYS A 55 -3.43 -2.84 3.39
CA LYS A 55 -3.53 -4.08 4.17
C LYS A 55 -3.24 -5.31 3.32
N GLU A 56 -3.79 -5.40 2.12
CA GLU A 56 -3.53 -6.51 1.20
C GLU A 56 -2.04 -6.61 0.83
N ARG A 57 -1.39 -5.48 0.52
CA ARG A 57 0.05 -5.44 0.22
C ARG A 57 0.90 -5.88 1.41
N GLU A 58 0.56 -5.43 2.62
CA GLU A 58 1.26 -5.82 3.86
C GLU A 58 1.06 -7.31 4.18
N MET A 59 -0.16 -7.82 4.02
CA MET A 59 -0.46 -9.25 4.18
C MET A 59 0.30 -10.09 3.16
N LYS A 60 0.35 -9.67 1.89
CA LYS A 60 1.10 -10.36 0.84
C LYS A 60 2.59 -10.46 1.20
N LYS A 61 3.21 -9.33 1.59
CA LYS A 61 4.62 -9.31 2.02
C LYS A 61 4.85 -10.26 3.20
N ARG A 62 4.00 -10.21 4.22
CA ARG A 62 4.08 -11.10 5.39
C ARG A 62 3.98 -12.58 4.98
N ASN A 63 3.03 -12.92 4.12
CA ASN A 63 2.82 -14.30 3.67
C ASN A 63 4.02 -14.81 2.86
N GLU A 64 4.61 -13.98 2.00
CA GLU A 64 5.84 -14.29 1.27
C GLU A 64 7.00 -14.56 2.24
N THR A 65 7.20 -13.71 3.25
CA THR A 65 8.20 -13.91 4.31
C THR A 65 7.97 -15.22 5.06
N VAL A 66 6.74 -15.48 5.52
CA VAL A 66 6.39 -16.70 6.27
C VAL A 66 6.63 -17.95 5.43
N LEU A 67 6.27 -17.93 4.15
CA LEU A 67 6.50 -19.06 3.24
C LEU A 67 8.01 -19.30 3.05
N ALA A 68 8.81 -18.23 2.88
CA ALA A 68 10.25 -18.34 2.79
C ALA A 68 10.87 -18.94 4.06
N ILE A 69 10.46 -18.48 5.25
CA ILE A 69 10.89 -19.06 6.54
C ILE A 69 10.54 -20.55 6.60
N LYS A 70 9.30 -20.92 6.25
CA LYS A 70 8.87 -22.33 6.26
C LYS A 70 9.72 -23.19 5.35
N ASN A 71 10.05 -22.70 4.15
CA ASN A 71 10.91 -23.42 3.21
C ASN A 71 12.34 -23.60 3.75
N VAL A 72 12.89 -22.57 4.41
CA VAL A 72 14.22 -22.66 5.04
C VAL A 72 14.23 -23.66 6.20
N LEU A 73 13.19 -23.66 7.05
CA LEU A 73 13.05 -24.64 8.14
C LEU A 73 12.90 -26.07 7.63
N ILE A 74 12.14 -26.29 6.56
CA ILE A 74 12.04 -27.62 5.94
C ILE A 74 13.39 -28.04 5.34
N ALA A 75 14.14 -27.10 4.79
CA ALA A 75 15.46 -27.38 4.24
C ALA A 75 16.49 -27.70 5.33
N SER A 76 16.45 -27.02 6.48
CA SER A 76 17.39 -27.26 7.58
C SER A 76 17.28 -28.70 8.12
N VAL A 77 16.06 -29.19 8.32
CA VAL A 77 15.79 -30.57 8.78
C VAL A 77 16.29 -31.65 7.80
N LYS A 78 16.48 -31.32 6.52
CA LYS A 78 17.00 -32.27 5.52
C LYS A 78 18.52 -32.36 5.50
N VAL A 79 19.22 -31.50 6.23
CA VAL A 79 20.67 -31.53 6.30
C VAL A 79 21.07 -32.27 7.57
N ASP A 80 21.56 -33.50 7.40
CA ASP A 80 22.10 -34.29 8.51
C ASP A 80 23.51 -33.81 8.82
N TYR A 81 23.63 -33.00 9.86
CA TYR A 81 24.89 -32.39 10.28
C TYR A 81 25.65 -33.23 11.33
N GLY A 82 25.06 -34.33 11.82
CA GLY A 82 25.58 -35.07 12.97
C GLY A 82 25.69 -34.19 14.23
N ASP A 83 26.56 -34.58 15.17
CA ASP A 83 26.80 -33.87 16.44
C ASP A 83 27.81 -32.69 16.32
N ASP A 84 28.05 -32.15 15.11
CA ASP A 84 29.00 -31.03 14.94
C ASP A 84 28.35 -29.69 15.36
N PRO A 85 28.82 -29.04 16.46
CA PRO A 85 28.24 -27.78 16.92
C PRO A 85 28.45 -26.61 15.95
N ARG A 86 29.30 -26.75 14.93
CA ARG A 86 29.46 -25.76 13.84
C ARG A 86 28.37 -25.84 12.79
N HIS A 87 27.52 -26.85 12.87
CA HIS A 87 26.50 -27.13 11.88
C HIS A 87 25.15 -27.27 12.59
N SER A 88 24.50 -26.14 12.83
CA SER A 88 23.18 -26.07 13.45
C SER A 88 22.16 -25.46 12.49
N ASP A 89 20.90 -25.87 12.63
CA ASP A 89 19.78 -25.25 11.93
C ASP A 89 19.75 -23.74 12.13
N ALA A 90 20.14 -23.27 13.33
CA ALA A 90 20.23 -21.85 13.64
C ALA A 90 21.25 -21.12 12.76
N LEU A 91 22.44 -21.71 12.54
CA LEU A 91 23.46 -21.12 11.65
C LEU A 91 23.00 -21.12 10.19
N PHE A 92 22.39 -22.21 9.72
CA PHE A 92 21.86 -22.27 8.36
C PHE A 92 20.79 -21.20 8.11
N ILE A 93 19.85 -21.04 9.05
CA ILE A 93 18.80 -20.00 8.98
C ILE A 93 19.43 -18.61 8.99
N TYR A 94 20.40 -18.36 9.88
CA TYR A 94 21.15 -17.11 9.94
C TYR A 94 21.77 -16.76 8.57
N ASP A 95 22.44 -17.72 7.94
CA ASP A 95 23.05 -17.54 6.62
C ASP A 95 22.02 -17.27 5.53
N GLN A 96 20.85 -17.93 5.56
CA GLN A 96 19.78 -17.64 4.60
C GLN A 96 19.21 -16.22 4.75
N ILE A 97 19.14 -15.69 5.98
CA ILE A 97 18.73 -14.31 6.24
C ILE A 97 19.80 -13.34 5.70
N CYS A 98 21.07 -13.56 6.03
CA CYS A 98 22.20 -12.76 5.54
C CYS A 98 22.29 -12.75 4.01
N ALA A 99 22.03 -13.89 3.36
CA ALA A 99 22.00 -14.03 1.92
C ALA A 99 20.74 -13.42 1.26
N GLY A 100 19.82 -12.83 2.04
CA GLY A 100 18.61 -12.19 1.53
C GLY A 100 17.57 -13.15 0.95
N LYS A 101 17.67 -14.46 1.26
CA LYS A 101 16.72 -15.47 0.76
C LYS A 101 15.38 -15.49 1.48
N ILE A 102 15.27 -14.77 2.60
CA ILE A 102 14.02 -14.56 3.33
C ILE A 102 13.59 -13.09 3.14
N PRO A 103 12.66 -12.81 2.21
CA PRO A 103 12.24 -11.45 1.90
C PRO A 103 11.68 -10.74 3.14
N GLY A 104 12.03 -9.48 3.33
CA GLY A 104 11.51 -8.65 4.43
C GLY A 104 12.19 -8.86 5.80
N LEU A 105 13.13 -9.80 5.92
CA LEU A 105 13.98 -9.98 7.09
C LEU A 105 15.40 -9.50 6.79
N LYS A 106 15.98 -8.73 7.70
CA LYS A 106 17.37 -8.29 7.69
C LYS A 106 17.88 -8.28 9.13
N LEU A 107 19.14 -8.65 9.31
CA LEU A 107 19.83 -8.47 10.59
C LEU A 107 20.42 -7.06 10.63
N GLU A 108 20.39 -6.46 11.81
CA GLU A 108 20.99 -5.14 12.08
C GLU A 108 22.50 -5.25 12.32
#